data_AF-A0A3L7XFU0-F1
#
_entry.id   AF-A0A3L7XFU0-F1
#
_cell.length_a   1.000
_cell.length_b   1.000
_cell.length_c   1.000
_cell.angle_alpha   90.00
_cell.angle_beta   90.00
_cell.angle_gamma   90.00
#
_symmetry.space_group_name_H-M   'P 1'
#
loop_
_entity.id
_entity.type
_entity.pdbx_description
1 polymer ?
#
loop_
_entity_poly.entity_id
_entity_poly.type
_entity_poly.pdbx_seq_one_letter_code
_entity_poly.pdbx_strand_id
1 'polypeptide(L)'
;TAGFWSKDEILADALAHGHTAVLVVLLLAAFLTAFYTMRQIALTFWGAPRTESAAHAHESAWTMTLPLVILAFFAITAGYVGVHHEFPVLGHLLGSNPFEHFVMGALPVEREGFAFSWTPVVLSVVVGLGGLLAGWLVYGRRPLAAGAADPVQVVLGPVHTLLGNKYYLDEFYQAAFVVPAKWVSAVFVSRIVDRGIIDGALHALARLTMGIGGGAVLFEKWGVNYVPDQLADGVQATGERSRFVQTGQVQTYLLGVVVAVLAMTAALLIAAR
;
A
#
# COMPACT_ATOMS: atom_id res chain seq x y z
N THR A 1 -14.94 -37.93 5.66
CA THR A 1 -14.76 -36.61 6.32
C THR A 1 -15.51 -35.56 5.50
N ALA A 2 -15.66 -34.34 5.99
CA ALA A 2 -16.35 -33.27 5.27
C ALA A 2 -15.85 -33.05 3.84
N GLY A 3 -14.54 -33.16 3.62
CA GLY A 3 -13.96 -33.02 2.28
C GLY A 3 -14.28 -34.15 1.30
N PHE A 4 -14.75 -35.32 1.76
CA PHE A 4 -15.24 -36.37 0.86
C PHE A 4 -16.61 -35.99 0.31
N TRP A 5 -17.56 -35.68 1.20
CA TRP A 5 -18.94 -35.36 0.83
C TRP A 5 -19.03 -34.11 -0.05
N SER A 6 -18.29 -33.04 0.25
CA SER A 6 -18.34 -31.81 -0.56
C SER A 6 -17.62 -31.91 -1.91
N LYS A 7 -16.57 -32.73 -2.02
CA LYS A 7 -15.76 -32.83 -3.24
C LYS A 7 -16.31 -33.85 -4.23
N ASP A 8 -16.87 -34.95 -3.72
CA ASP A 8 -17.42 -36.01 -4.54
C ASP A 8 -18.66 -35.55 -5.31
N GLU A 9 -19.48 -34.67 -4.72
CA GLU A 9 -20.61 -34.02 -5.38
C GLU A 9 -20.19 -33.24 -6.64
N ILE A 10 -19.07 -32.51 -6.58
CA ILE A 10 -18.56 -31.75 -7.74
C ILE A 10 -18.04 -32.70 -8.83
N LEU A 11 -17.41 -33.81 -8.45
CA LEU A 11 -16.98 -34.83 -9.41
C LEU A 11 -18.18 -35.55 -10.04
N ALA A 12 -19.23 -35.80 -9.26
CA ALA A 12 -20.46 -36.41 -9.73
C ALA A 12 -21.21 -35.47 -10.69
N ASP A 13 -21.32 -34.18 -10.37
CA ASP A 13 -21.90 -33.16 -11.24
C ASP A 13 -21.15 -33.04 -12.58
N ALA A 14 -19.81 -32.99 -12.53
CA ALA A 14 -18.98 -32.94 -13.74
C ALA A 14 -19.13 -34.18 -14.63
N LEU A 15 -19.32 -35.36 -14.02
CA LEU A 15 -19.56 -36.61 -14.74
C LEU A 15 -20.97 -36.65 -15.34
N ALA A 16 -22.00 -36.27 -14.57
CA ALA A 16 -23.40 -36.28 -15.02
C ALA A 16 -23.63 -35.36 -16.23
N HIS A 17 -22.97 -34.20 -16.25
CA HIS A 17 -23.07 -33.23 -17.34
C HIS A 17 -22.06 -33.44 -18.48
N GLY A 18 -21.29 -34.53 -18.45
CA GLY A 18 -20.35 -34.88 -19.52
C GLY A 18 -19.13 -33.96 -19.65
N HIS A 19 -18.82 -33.17 -18.61
CA HIS A 19 -17.68 -32.24 -18.57
C HIS A 19 -16.35 -32.98 -18.31
N THR A 20 -15.97 -33.85 -19.25
CA THR A 20 -14.84 -34.78 -19.12
C THR A 20 -13.51 -34.06 -18.86
N ALA A 21 -13.26 -32.91 -19.50
CA ALA A 21 -12.04 -32.14 -19.28
C ALA A 21 -11.93 -31.62 -17.84
N VAL A 22 -13.04 -31.10 -17.29
CA VAL A 22 -13.11 -30.62 -15.91
C VAL A 22 -12.92 -31.79 -14.94
N LEU A 23 -13.57 -32.93 -15.20
CA LEU A 23 -13.42 -34.14 -14.40
C LEU A 23 -11.97 -34.60 -14.31
N VAL A 24 -11.26 -34.67 -15.45
CA VAL A 24 -9.83 -35.05 -15.47
C VAL A 24 -8.97 -34.08 -14.66
N VAL A 25 -9.20 -32.77 -14.81
CA VAL A 25 -8.46 -31.75 -14.04
C VAL A 25 -8.75 -31.87 -12.54
N LEU A 26 -10.00 -32.10 -12.15
CA LEU A 26 -10.38 -32.28 -10.74
C LEU A 26 -9.78 -33.55 -10.13
N LEU A 27 -9.73 -34.65 -10.89
CA LEU A 27 -9.07 -35.89 -10.45
C LEU A 27 -7.56 -35.70 -10.33
N LEU A 28 -6.91 -35.06 -11.30
CA LEU A 28 -5.47 -34.74 -11.20
C LEU A 28 -5.19 -33.81 -10.01
N ALA A 29 -6.01 -32.79 -9.80
CA ALA A 29 -5.92 -31.93 -8.64
C ALA A 29 -6.08 -32.74 -7.35
N ALA A 30 -7.05 -33.66 -7.28
CA ALA A 30 -7.25 -34.54 -6.13
C ALA A 30 -6.03 -35.40 -5.82
N PHE A 31 -5.42 -35.99 -6.85
CA PHE A 31 -4.19 -36.77 -6.73
C PHE A 31 -3.06 -35.92 -6.17
N LEU A 32 -2.82 -34.74 -6.77
CA LEU A 32 -1.75 -33.83 -6.34
C LEU A 32 -1.99 -33.30 -4.93
N THR A 33 -3.23 -33.04 -4.54
CA THR A 33 -3.61 -32.66 -3.17
C THR A 33 -3.21 -33.71 -2.16
N ALA A 34 -3.58 -34.96 -2.41
CA ALA A 34 -3.19 -36.06 -1.56
C ALA A 34 -1.66 -36.22 -1.52
N PHE A 35 -1.00 -36.13 -2.68
CA PHE A 35 0.45 -36.24 -2.79
C PHE A 35 1.19 -35.17 -1.98
N TYR A 36 0.86 -33.88 -2.15
CA TYR A 36 1.56 -32.82 -1.42
C TYR A 36 1.24 -32.83 0.08
N THR A 37 0.02 -33.23 0.47
CA THR A 37 -0.37 -33.35 1.89
C THR A 37 0.45 -34.46 2.55
N MET A 38 0.59 -35.61 1.89
CA MET A 38 1.41 -36.69 2.40
C MET A 38 2.90 -36.31 2.45
N ARG A 39 3.39 -35.61 1.42
CA ARG A 39 4.75 -35.04 1.42
C ARG A 39 4.96 -34.14 2.64
N GLN A 40 4.02 -33.26 2.97
CA GLN A 40 4.10 -32.39 4.14
C GLN A 40 4.17 -33.22 5.43
N ILE A 41 3.22 -34.13 5.65
CA ILE A 41 3.17 -34.99 6.85
C ILE A 41 4.48 -35.79 7.00
N ALA A 42 4.96 -36.40 5.92
CA ALA A 42 6.18 -37.20 5.94
C ALA A 42 7.42 -36.38 6.27
N LEU A 43 7.56 -35.19 5.68
CA LEU A 43 8.71 -34.32 5.91
C LEU A 43 8.71 -33.66 7.28
N THR A 44 7.54 -33.43 7.88
CA THR A 44 7.43 -32.77 9.19
C THR A 44 7.44 -33.74 10.36
N PHE A 45 6.82 -34.93 10.24
CA PHE A 45 6.56 -35.81 11.38
C PHE A 45 7.29 -37.17 11.35
N TRP A 46 7.62 -37.72 10.18
CA TRP A 46 8.22 -39.06 10.09
C TRP A 46 9.74 -39.09 9.92
N GLY A 47 10.37 -37.93 9.74
CA GLY A 47 11.83 -37.80 9.62
C GLY A 47 12.53 -37.48 10.94
N ALA A 48 13.86 -37.56 10.91
CA ALA A 48 14.69 -37.03 11.99
C ALA A 48 14.64 -35.48 12.00
N PRO A 49 14.77 -34.83 13.18
CA PRO A 49 14.82 -33.38 13.27
C PRO A 49 15.95 -32.80 12.40
N ARG A 50 15.62 -31.82 11.56
CA ARG A 50 16.57 -31.18 10.64
C ARG A 50 17.11 -29.85 11.14
N THR A 51 16.58 -29.35 12.25
CA THR A 51 16.98 -28.11 12.92
C THR A 51 17.02 -28.33 14.43
N GLU A 52 17.83 -27.55 15.13
CA GLU A 52 17.95 -27.63 16.60
C GLU A 52 16.62 -27.32 17.31
N SER A 53 15.85 -26.36 16.78
CA SER A 53 14.51 -26.02 17.28
C SER A 53 13.52 -27.18 17.14
N ALA A 54 13.61 -27.98 16.07
CA ALA A 54 12.76 -29.16 15.90
C ALA A 54 13.11 -30.27 16.89
N ALA A 55 14.38 -30.38 17.31
CA ALA A 55 14.81 -31.37 18.29
C ALA A 55 14.28 -31.09 19.72
N HIS A 56 14.00 -29.83 20.02
CA HIS A 56 13.47 -29.37 21.32
C HIS A 56 11.99 -28.96 21.23
N ALA A 57 11.27 -29.40 20.20
CA ALA A 57 9.86 -29.08 20.06
C ALA A 57 9.04 -29.78 21.16
N HIS A 58 8.18 -29.02 21.82
CA HIS A 58 7.25 -29.50 22.84
C HIS A 58 5.81 -29.36 22.35
N GLU A 59 4.91 -30.15 22.92
CA GLU A 59 3.48 -30.06 22.62
C GLU A 59 2.94 -28.66 22.96
N SER A 60 1.97 -28.21 22.18
CA SER A 60 1.39 -26.88 22.35
C SER A 60 0.51 -26.80 23.59
N ALA A 61 0.40 -25.61 24.19
CA ALA A 61 -0.45 -25.39 25.35
C ALA A 61 -1.92 -25.71 25.02
N TRP A 62 -2.70 -26.10 26.04
CA TRP A 62 -4.10 -26.48 25.89
C TRP A 62 -4.97 -25.40 25.23
N THR A 63 -4.59 -24.13 25.41
CA THR A 63 -5.27 -22.98 24.78
C THR A 63 -5.18 -22.98 23.25
N MET A 64 -4.19 -23.68 22.67
CA MET A 64 -4.09 -23.91 21.22
C MET A 64 -4.64 -25.27 20.80
N THR A 65 -4.42 -26.33 21.59
CA THR A 65 -4.90 -27.68 21.22
C THR A 65 -6.41 -27.80 21.28
N LEU A 66 -7.08 -27.17 22.26
CA LEU A 66 -8.54 -27.25 22.41
C LEU A 66 -9.30 -26.74 21.17
N PRO A 67 -9.01 -25.53 20.63
CA PRO A 67 -9.59 -25.10 19.35
C PRO A 67 -9.33 -26.10 18.20
N LEU A 68 -8.12 -26.65 18.10
CA LEU A 68 -7.77 -27.61 17.03
C LEU A 68 -8.56 -28.92 17.16
N VAL A 69 -8.77 -29.43 18.37
CA VAL A 69 -9.57 -30.63 18.62
C VAL A 69 -11.04 -30.39 18.27
N ILE A 70 -11.59 -29.23 18.63
CA ILE A 70 -12.97 -28.86 18.27
C ILE A 70 -13.12 -28.78 16.74
N LEU A 71 -12.17 -28.14 16.05
CA LEU A 71 -12.17 -28.06 14.59
C LEU A 71 -12.03 -29.44 13.94
N ALA A 72 -11.17 -30.32 14.49
CA ALA A 72 -11.02 -31.69 14.00
C ALA A 72 -12.32 -32.49 14.16
N PHE A 73 -13.03 -32.34 15.28
CA PHE A 73 -14.35 -32.94 15.47
C PHE A 73 -15.31 -32.52 14.36
N PHE A 74 -15.44 -31.21 14.07
CA PHE A 74 -16.31 -30.73 12.99
C PHE A 74 -15.83 -31.15 11.60
N ALA A 75 -14.53 -31.21 11.33
CA ALA A 75 -14.01 -31.70 10.05
C ALA A 75 -14.40 -33.16 9.77
N ILE A 76 -14.58 -33.96 10.83
CA ILE A 76 -15.07 -35.34 10.75
C ILE A 76 -16.60 -35.35 10.62
N THR A 77 -17.31 -34.60 11.46
CA THR A 77 -18.77 -34.75 11.65
C THR A 77 -19.64 -33.83 10.78
N ALA A 78 -19.22 -32.58 10.51
CA ALA A 78 -20.05 -31.62 9.78
C ALA A 78 -20.36 -32.09 8.34
N GLY A 79 -19.47 -32.91 7.77
CA GLY A 79 -19.66 -33.52 6.45
C GLY A 79 -20.89 -34.40 6.31
N TYR A 80 -21.35 -35.02 7.39
CA TYR A 80 -22.48 -35.95 7.32
C TYR A 80 -23.81 -35.24 7.01
N VAL A 81 -23.88 -33.92 7.14
CA VAL A 81 -25.06 -33.13 6.75
C VAL A 81 -25.25 -33.09 5.22
N GLY A 82 -24.17 -33.29 4.46
CA GLY A 82 -24.15 -33.31 3.00
C GLY A 82 -24.20 -34.72 2.39
N VAL A 83 -24.75 -35.71 3.10
CA VAL A 83 -24.84 -37.08 2.58
C VAL A 83 -26.01 -37.20 1.62
N HIS A 84 -25.75 -37.66 0.41
CA HIS A 84 -26.78 -37.95 -0.57
C HIS A 84 -27.76 -39.02 -0.06
N HIS A 85 -29.06 -38.79 -0.23
CA HIS A 85 -30.13 -39.67 0.27
C HIS A 85 -30.05 -41.13 -0.22
N GLU A 86 -29.53 -41.38 -1.43
CA GLU A 86 -29.37 -42.71 -2.01
C GLU A 86 -28.12 -43.46 -1.51
N PHE A 87 -27.27 -42.81 -0.71
CA PHE A 87 -26.06 -43.45 -0.18
C PHE A 87 -26.43 -44.58 0.80
N PRO A 88 -25.78 -45.76 0.71
CA PRO A 88 -26.15 -46.92 1.52
C PRO A 88 -26.01 -46.63 3.02
N VAL A 89 -27.03 -47.04 3.78
CA VAL A 89 -27.14 -46.90 5.25
C VAL A 89 -27.20 -45.44 5.72
N LEU A 90 -26.20 -44.62 5.42
CA LEU A 90 -26.11 -43.23 5.89
C LEU A 90 -27.16 -42.31 5.25
N GLY A 91 -27.45 -42.44 3.96
CA GLY A 91 -28.46 -41.62 3.28
C GLY A 91 -29.87 -41.86 3.84
N HIS A 92 -30.20 -43.11 4.15
CA HIS A 92 -31.48 -43.49 4.75
C HIS A 92 -31.61 -43.09 6.22
N LEU A 93 -30.49 -43.05 6.97
CA LEU A 93 -30.47 -42.63 8.37
C LEU A 93 -30.55 -41.10 8.53
N LEU A 94 -29.97 -40.35 7.59
CA LEU A 94 -29.91 -38.88 7.65
C LEU A 94 -31.05 -38.21 6.85
N GLY A 95 -31.69 -38.93 5.92
CA GLY A 95 -33.07 -38.74 5.45
C GLY A 95 -33.36 -37.50 4.59
N SER A 96 -32.74 -36.37 4.91
CA SER A 96 -32.72 -35.17 4.10
C SER A 96 -31.27 -34.72 3.97
N ASN A 97 -30.90 -34.14 2.84
CA ASN A 97 -29.63 -33.43 2.68
C ASN A 97 -29.91 -31.93 2.91
N PRO A 98 -29.99 -31.42 4.17
CA PRO A 98 -30.29 -30.02 4.42
C PRO A 98 -29.26 -29.08 3.80
N PHE A 99 -28.03 -29.55 3.59
CA PHE A 99 -27.00 -28.77 2.93
C PHE A 99 -27.33 -28.50 1.47
N GLU A 100 -27.76 -29.52 0.72
CA GLU A 100 -28.23 -29.37 -0.66
C GLU A 100 -29.41 -28.40 -0.74
N HIS A 101 -30.42 -28.54 0.13
CA HIS A 101 -31.55 -27.61 0.14
C HIS A 101 -31.14 -26.16 0.42
N PHE A 102 -30.18 -25.94 1.33
CA PHE A 102 -29.64 -24.62 1.61
C PHE A 102 -28.89 -24.02 0.41
N VAL A 103 -28.03 -24.82 -0.25
CA VAL A 103 -27.23 -24.36 -1.39
C VAL A 103 -28.11 -24.14 -2.62
N MET A 104 -29.04 -25.06 -2.90
CA MET A 104 -29.96 -24.98 -4.02
C MET A 104 -30.94 -23.81 -3.89
N GLY A 105 -31.39 -23.50 -2.66
CA GLY A 105 -32.21 -22.32 -2.40
C GLY A 105 -31.49 -20.99 -2.64
N ALA A 106 -30.16 -20.97 -2.73
CA ALA A 106 -29.37 -19.79 -3.06
C ALA A 106 -29.12 -19.64 -4.57
N LEU A 107 -29.47 -20.63 -5.39
CA LEU A 107 -29.26 -20.60 -6.84
C LEU A 107 -30.49 -20.03 -7.58
N PRO A 108 -30.28 -19.16 -8.57
CA PRO A 108 -31.38 -18.52 -9.32
C PRO A 108 -32.08 -19.45 -10.34
N VAL A 109 -31.58 -20.67 -10.54
CA VAL A 109 -32.15 -21.67 -11.44
C VAL A 109 -32.25 -22.99 -10.68
N GLU A 110 -33.46 -23.51 -10.53
CA GLU A 110 -33.67 -24.86 -10.00
C GLU A 110 -33.02 -25.86 -10.98
N ARG A 111 -31.98 -26.55 -10.51
CA ARG A 111 -31.41 -27.68 -11.24
C ARG A 111 -31.95 -28.95 -10.60
N GLU A 112 -32.40 -29.90 -11.42
CA GLU A 112 -32.70 -31.24 -10.92
C GLU A 112 -31.40 -31.86 -10.39
N GLY A 113 -31.47 -32.44 -9.19
CA GLY A 113 -30.34 -33.19 -8.62
C GLY A 113 -29.95 -34.33 -9.55
N PHE A 114 -28.65 -34.62 -9.65
CA PHE A 114 -28.17 -35.75 -10.43
C PHE A 114 -28.36 -37.05 -9.64
N ALA A 115 -28.64 -38.15 -10.33
CA ALA A 115 -28.78 -39.46 -9.70
C ALA A 115 -27.45 -39.92 -9.08
N PHE A 116 -27.52 -40.63 -7.96
CA PHE A 116 -26.33 -41.13 -7.29
C PHE A 116 -25.58 -42.13 -8.19
N SER A 117 -24.28 -41.92 -8.35
CA SER A 117 -23.41 -42.82 -9.09
C SER A 117 -22.24 -43.25 -8.22
N TRP A 118 -21.91 -44.53 -8.28
CA TRP A 118 -20.73 -45.08 -7.60
C TRP A 118 -19.42 -44.70 -8.29
N THR A 119 -19.46 -44.28 -9.55
CA THR A 119 -18.26 -44.02 -10.35
C THR A 119 -17.41 -42.88 -9.78
N PRO A 120 -17.96 -41.68 -9.48
CA PRO A 120 -17.21 -40.59 -8.86
C PRO A 120 -16.65 -40.98 -7.49
N VAL A 121 -17.46 -41.65 -6.65
CA VAL A 121 -17.07 -42.13 -5.31
C VAL A 121 -15.83 -43.02 -5.38
N VAL A 122 -15.85 -44.04 -6.24
CA VAL A 122 -14.73 -44.98 -6.35
C VAL A 122 -13.51 -44.28 -6.94
N LEU A 123 -13.69 -43.46 -7.97
CA LEU A 123 -12.60 -42.71 -8.59
C LEU A 123 -11.93 -41.75 -7.60
N SER A 124 -12.71 -41.00 -6.82
CA SER A 124 -12.19 -40.02 -5.87
C SER A 124 -11.39 -40.70 -4.74
N VAL A 125 -11.88 -41.84 -4.23
CA VAL A 125 -11.17 -42.65 -3.22
C VAL A 125 -9.89 -43.25 -3.79
N VAL A 126 -9.95 -43.90 -4.96
CA VAL A 126 -8.77 -44.52 -5.59
C VAL A 126 -7.70 -43.49 -5.90
N VAL A 127 -8.08 -42.35 -6.45
CA VAL A 127 -7.14 -41.27 -6.80
C VAL A 127 -6.56 -40.62 -5.54
N GLY A 128 -7.37 -40.38 -4.51
CA GLY A 128 -6.91 -39.85 -3.23
C GLY A 128 -5.92 -40.79 -2.53
N LEU A 129 -6.28 -42.08 -2.39
CA LEU A 129 -5.39 -43.09 -1.82
C LEU A 129 -4.15 -43.31 -2.67
N GLY A 130 -4.28 -43.25 -4.00
CA GLY A 130 -3.15 -43.32 -4.93
C GLY A 130 -2.15 -42.18 -4.73
N GLY A 131 -2.65 -40.95 -4.54
CA GLY A 131 -1.81 -39.78 -4.24
C GLY A 131 -1.11 -39.89 -2.89
N LEU A 132 -1.83 -40.34 -1.85
CA LEU A 132 -1.24 -40.62 -0.52
C LEU A 132 -0.17 -41.71 -0.61
N LEU A 133 -0.46 -42.81 -1.32
CA LEU A 133 0.48 -43.90 -1.51
C LEU A 133 1.73 -43.44 -2.25
N ALA A 134 1.57 -42.70 -3.36
CA ALA A 134 2.69 -42.14 -4.10
C ALA A 134 3.55 -41.21 -3.23
N GLY A 135 2.92 -40.33 -2.45
CA GLY A 135 3.62 -39.46 -1.51
C GLY A 135 4.37 -40.24 -0.43
N TRP A 136 3.76 -41.30 0.12
CA TRP A 136 4.39 -42.18 1.09
C TRP A 136 5.58 -42.96 0.51
N LEU A 137 5.46 -43.46 -0.71
CA LEU A 137 6.54 -44.18 -1.38
C LEU A 137 7.77 -43.30 -1.59
N VAL A 138 7.56 -42.02 -1.94
CA VAL A 138 8.63 -41.05 -2.19
C VAL A 138 9.22 -40.50 -0.90
N TYR A 139 8.39 -40.06 0.06
CA TYR A 139 8.84 -39.31 1.25
C TYR A 139 8.74 -40.09 2.56
N GLY A 140 7.80 -41.03 2.68
CA GLY A 140 7.56 -41.78 3.90
C GLY A 140 8.50 -42.97 4.09
N ARG A 141 8.82 -43.72 3.02
CA ARG A 141 9.70 -44.91 3.10
C ARG A 141 11.16 -44.58 3.38
N ARG A 142 11.63 -43.43 2.87
CA ARG A 142 13.00 -42.95 3.02
C ARG A 142 12.95 -41.46 3.38
N PRO A 143 12.81 -41.14 4.68
CA PRO A 143 12.76 -39.76 5.12
C PRO A 143 14.01 -39.00 4.66
N LEU A 144 13.82 -37.77 4.18
CA LEU A 144 14.90 -36.95 3.66
C LEU A 144 15.85 -36.52 4.78
N ALA A 145 17.14 -36.85 4.62
CA ALA A 145 18.19 -36.40 5.52
C ALA A 145 18.44 -34.88 5.38
N ALA A 146 19.03 -34.28 6.42
CA ALA A 146 19.43 -32.88 6.38
C ALA A 146 20.45 -32.65 5.24
N GLY A 147 20.16 -31.70 4.35
CA GLY A 147 21.00 -31.38 3.18
C GLY A 147 20.78 -32.24 1.93
N ALA A 148 19.90 -33.25 1.97
CA ALA A 148 19.56 -34.04 0.79
C ALA A 148 18.71 -33.23 -0.20
N ALA A 149 18.96 -33.42 -1.50
CA ALA A 149 18.14 -32.84 -2.57
C ALA A 149 16.75 -33.49 -2.59
N ASP A 150 15.74 -32.72 -3.00
CA ASP A 150 14.37 -33.23 -3.10
C ASP A 150 14.29 -34.28 -4.23
N PRO A 151 13.77 -35.50 -3.97
CA PRO A 151 13.63 -36.53 -4.99
C PRO A 151 12.79 -36.07 -6.20
N VAL A 152 11.79 -35.23 -5.95
CA VAL A 152 10.93 -34.67 -7.00
C VAL A 152 11.67 -33.64 -7.85
N GLN A 153 12.64 -32.92 -7.28
CA GLN A 153 13.50 -32.01 -8.05
C GLN A 153 14.36 -32.75 -9.06
N VAL A 154 14.87 -33.94 -8.71
CA VAL A 154 15.67 -34.78 -9.63
C VAL A 154 14.84 -35.24 -10.82
N VAL A 155 13.55 -35.55 -10.61
CA VAL A 155 12.64 -36.04 -11.65
C VAL A 155 12.12 -34.90 -12.54
N LEU A 156 11.71 -33.78 -11.95
CA LEU A 156 11.07 -32.67 -12.67
C LEU A 156 12.05 -31.65 -13.26
N GLY A 157 13.28 -31.59 -12.75
CA GLY A 157 14.34 -30.72 -13.29
C GLY A 157 13.90 -29.26 -13.45
N PRO A 158 13.93 -28.67 -14.67
CA PRO A 158 13.54 -27.27 -14.89
C PRO A 158 12.10 -26.94 -14.50
N VAL A 159 11.18 -27.91 -14.60
CA VAL A 159 9.77 -27.73 -14.21
C VAL A 159 9.67 -27.53 -12.70
N HIS A 160 10.51 -28.20 -11.90
CA HIS A 160 10.55 -27.98 -10.46
C HIS A 160 10.94 -26.54 -10.13
N THR A 161 11.93 -25.97 -10.85
CA THR A 161 12.35 -24.58 -10.64
C THR A 161 11.23 -23.60 -10.99
N LEU A 162 10.50 -23.84 -12.09
CA LEU A 162 9.35 -23.02 -12.48
C LEU A 162 8.24 -23.04 -11.42
N LEU A 163 7.87 -24.23 -10.94
CA LEU A 163 6.84 -24.41 -9.91
C LEU A 163 7.29 -23.88 -8.55
N GLY A 164 8.57 -24.08 -8.20
CA GLY A 164 9.18 -23.58 -6.96
C GLY A 164 9.21 -22.05 -6.90
N ASN A 165 9.42 -21.40 -8.04
CA ASN A 165 9.32 -19.94 -8.19
C ASN A 165 7.89 -19.47 -8.49
N LYS A 166 6.86 -20.28 -8.18
CA LYS A 166 5.43 -19.95 -8.32
C LYS A 166 5.08 -19.38 -9.70
N TYR A 167 5.64 -19.96 -10.77
CA TYR A 167 5.47 -19.50 -12.15
C TYR A 167 6.01 -18.09 -12.44
N TYR A 168 6.87 -17.55 -11.58
CA TYR A 168 7.40 -16.19 -11.65
C TYR A 168 6.33 -15.09 -11.68
N LEU A 169 5.13 -15.37 -11.17
CA LEU A 169 4.04 -14.40 -11.11
C LEU A 169 4.35 -13.27 -10.14
N ASP A 170 5.05 -13.57 -9.04
CA ASP A 170 5.44 -12.59 -8.03
C ASP A 170 6.44 -11.58 -8.63
N GLU A 171 7.46 -12.05 -9.35
CA GLU A 171 8.46 -11.24 -10.03
C GLU A 171 7.86 -10.43 -11.17
N PHE A 172 6.96 -11.04 -11.95
CA PHE A 172 6.20 -10.33 -12.97
C PHE A 172 5.38 -9.21 -12.35
N TYR A 173 4.63 -9.48 -11.28
CA TYR A 173 3.80 -8.47 -10.62
C TYR A 173 4.65 -7.33 -10.05
N GLN A 174 5.79 -7.68 -9.45
CA GLN A 174 6.75 -6.72 -8.92
C GLN A 174 7.30 -5.81 -10.03
N ALA A 175 7.70 -6.38 -11.17
CA ALA A 175 8.29 -5.63 -12.28
C ALA A 175 7.25 -4.83 -13.07
N ALA A 176 6.06 -5.39 -13.30
CA ALA A 176 5.03 -4.79 -14.13
C ALA A 176 4.18 -3.74 -13.39
N PHE A 177 3.90 -3.94 -12.10
CA PHE A 177 3.00 -3.06 -11.35
C PHE A 177 3.70 -2.31 -10.23
N VAL A 178 4.47 -3.01 -9.39
CA VAL A 178 5.03 -2.40 -8.16
C VAL A 178 6.14 -1.40 -8.48
N VAL A 179 7.13 -1.78 -9.30
CA VAL A 179 8.26 -0.90 -9.64
C VAL A 179 7.79 0.35 -10.38
N PRO A 180 6.94 0.26 -11.42
CA PRO A 180 6.41 1.46 -12.09
C PRO A 180 5.59 2.34 -11.15
N ALA A 181 4.75 1.77 -10.29
CA ALA A 181 3.98 2.55 -9.32
C ALA A 181 4.88 3.31 -8.34
N LYS A 182 5.95 2.66 -7.84
CA LYS A 182 6.96 3.32 -7.00
C LYS A 182 7.70 4.42 -7.74
N TRP A 183 8.03 4.21 -9.02
CA TRP A 183 8.67 5.22 -9.85
C TRP A 183 7.77 6.44 -10.06
N VAL A 184 6.49 6.24 -10.36
CA VAL A 184 5.52 7.33 -10.50
C VAL A 184 5.42 8.13 -9.19
N SER A 185 5.33 7.46 -8.04
CA SER A 185 5.31 8.15 -6.74
C SER A 185 6.60 8.94 -6.49
N ALA A 186 7.77 8.31 -6.65
CA ALA A 186 9.04 8.92 -6.30
C ALA A 186 9.49 10.03 -7.27
N VAL A 187 9.23 9.87 -8.56
CA VAL A 187 9.68 10.82 -9.59
C VAL A 187 8.58 11.81 -9.90
N PHE A 188 7.42 11.35 -10.35
CA PHE A 188 6.37 12.25 -10.80
C PHE A 188 5.76 13.03 -9.63
N VAL A 189 5.31 12.35 -8.57
CA VAL A 189 4.66 13.04 -7.45
C VAL A 189 5.67 13.83 -6.62
N SER A 190 6.72 13.18 -6.10
CA SER A 190 7.62 13.85 -5.15
C SER A 190 8.60 14.84 -5.78
N ARG A 191 9.15 14.57 -6.97
CA ARG A 191 10.16 15.48 -7.57
C ARG A 191 9.53 16.51 -8.48
N ILE A 192 8.62 16.11 -9.36
CA ILE A 192 8.04 17.02 -10.34
C ILE A 192 6.95 17.86 -9.69
N VAL A 193 5.94 17.23 -9.08
CA VAL A 193 4.81 17.97 -8.51
C VAL A 193 5.22 18.72 -7.24
N ASP A 194 5.69 18.01 -6.22
CA ASP A 194 5.96 18.61 -4.91
C ASP A 194 7.16 19.57 -4.96
N ARG A 195 8.37 19.05 -5.16
CA ARG A 195 9.59 19.88 -5.18
C ARG A 195 9.74 20.80 -6.39
N GLY A 196 9.13 20.47 -7.52
CA GLY A 196 9.22 21.27 -8.73
C GLY A 196 8.16 22.37 -8.74
N ILE A 197 6.90 21.97 -8.79
CA ILE A 197 5.77 22.89 -8.99
C ILE A 197 5.41 23.58 -7.68
N ILE A 198 5.17 22.84 -6.60
CA ILE A 198 4.67 23.40 -5.34
C ILE A 198 5.76 24.27 -4.69
N ASP A 199 6.94 23.72 -4.41
CA ASP A 199 8.04 24.49 -3.82
C ASP A 199 8.50 25.63 -4.72
N GLY A 200 8.52 25.42 -6.03
CA GLY A 200 8.86 26.46 -7.02
C GLY A 200 7.90 27.64 -6.95
N ALA A 201 6.59 27.37 -6.88
CA ALA A 201 5.56 28.40 -6.74
C ALA A 201 5.67 29.14 -5.40
N LEU A 202 5.88 28.41 -4.29
CA LEU A 202 6.07 29.00 -2.96
C LEU A 202 7.29 29.91 -2.91
N HIS A 203 8.44 29.49 -3.45
CA HIS A 203 9.63 30.33 -3.52
C HIS A 203 9.48 31.54 -4.45
N ALA A 204 8.73 31.41 -5.54
CA ALA A 204 8.41 32.55 -6.40
C ALA A 204 7.58 33.60 -5.63
N LEU A 205 6.55 33.15 -4.92
CA LEU A 205 5.72 34.00 -4.07
C LEU A 205 6.57 34.69 -3.00
N ALA A 206 7.40 33.93 -2.29
CA ALA A 206 8.27 34.47 -1.25
C ALA A 206 9.23 35.54 -1.78
N ARG A 207 9.86 35.31 -2.95
CA ARG A 207 10.74 36.31 -3.60
C ARG A 207 9.97 37.56 -4.00
N LEU A 208 8.74 37.42 -4.46
CA LEU A 208 7.89 38.54 -4.84
C LEU A 208 7.53 39.38 -3.61
N THR A 209 7.10 38.74 -2.51
CA THR A 209 6.81 39.40 -1.24
C THR A 209 8.05 40.10 -0.65
N MET A 210 9.20 39.43 -0.63
CA MET A 210 10.46 40.02 -0.18
C MET A 210 10.91 41.18 -1.07
N GLY A 211 10.70 41.08 -2.39
CA GLY A 211 10.98 42.16 -3.34
C GLY A 211 10.13 43.40 -3.09
N ILE A 212 8.82 43.23 -2.85
CA ILE A 212 7.92 44.32 -2.45
C ILE A 212 8.37 44.94 -1.13
N GLY A 213 8.70 44.10 -0.13
CA GLY A 213 9.20 44.56 1.17
C GLY A 213 10.50 45.35 1.05
N GLY A 214 11.45 44.90 0.23
CA GLY A 214 12.69 45.63 -0.05
C GLY A 214 12.44 46.98 -0.73
N GLY A 215 11.47 47.05 -1.65
CA GLY A 215 11.02 48.30 -2.26
C GLY A 215 10.40 49.26 -1.24
N ALA A 216 9.57 48.76 -0.32
CA ALA A 216 8.98 49.55 0.75
C ALA A 216 10.05 50.12 1.70
N VAL A 217 11.06 49.33 2.07
CA VAL A 217 12.20 49.79 2.89
C VAL A 217 13.02 50.87 2.17
N LEU A 218 13.17 50.76 0.85
CA LEU A 218 13.82 51.80 0.04
C LEU A 218 13.02 53.09 0.05
N PHE A 219 11.70 53.01 -0.12
CA PHE A 219 10.80 54.15 -0.03
C PHE A 219 10.82 54.79 1.36
N GLU A 220 10.85 54.00 2.43
CA GLU A 220 10.98 54.49 3.80
C GLU A 220 12.29 55.26 3.99
N LYS A 221 13.43 54.65 3.61
CA LYS A 221 14.75 55.29 3.77
C LYS A 221 14.88 56.59 2.99
N TRP A 222 14.46 56.59 1.71
CA TRP A 222 14.64 57.75 0.85
C TRP A 222 13.50 58.76 0.92
N GLY A 223 12.27 58.29 0.78
CA GLY A 223 11.08 59.14 0.68
C GLY A 223 10.61 59.67 2.03
N VAL A 224 10.65 58.86 3.08
CA VAL A 224 10.12 59.22 4.40
C VAL A 224 11.19 59.81 5.31
N ASN A 225 12.39 59.25 5.32
CA ASN A 225 13.45 59.72 6.23
C ASN A 225 14.34 60.76 5.53
N TYR A 226 15.07 60.38 4.48
CA TYR A 226 16.09 61.24 3.90
C TYR A 226 15.56 62.57 3.34
N VAL A 227 14.49 62.55 2.55
CA VAL A 227 13.96 63.78 1.93
C VAL A 227 13.41 64.75 2.98
N PRO A 228 12.54 64.34 3.92
CA PRO A 228 12.05 65.23 4.97
C PRO A 228 13.14 65.72 5.92
N ASP A 229 14.08 64.86 6.33
CA ASP A 229 15.17 65.25 7.22
C ASP A 229 16.07 66.32 6.57
N GLN A 230 16.44 66.14 5.29
CA GLN A 230 17.24 67.13 4.57
C GLN A 230 16.51 68.47 4.38
N LEU A 231 15.19 68.42 4.20
CA LEU A 231 14.36 69.62 4.15
C LEU A 231 14.32 70.31 5.53
N ALA A 232 14.11 69.54 6.60
CA ALA A 232 14.07 70.04 7.97
C ALA A 232 15.42 70.69 8.36
N ASP A 233 16.53 70.00 8.11
CA ASP A 233 17.88 70.49 8.35
C ASP A 233 18.17 71.76 7.54
N GLY A 234 17.74 71.81 6.28
CA GLY A 234 17.86 72.99 5.42
C GLY A 234 17.08 74.21 5.95
N VAL A 235 15.86 73.98 6.43
CA VAL A 235 15.03 75.03 7.06
C VAL A 235 15.68 75.49 8.38
N GLN A 236 16.15 74.56 9.21
CA GLN A 236 16.81 74.88 10.48
C GLN A 236 18.09 75.69 10.24
N ALA A 237 18.95 75.26 9.32
CA ALA A 237 20.17 75.98 8.96
C ALA A 237 19.88 77.40 8.44
N THR A 238 18.79 77.58 7.69
CA THR A 238 18.33 78.90 7.22
C THR A 238 17.84 79.76 8.38
N GLY A 239 17.12 79.17 9.34
CA GLY A 239 16.68 79.84 10.57
C GLY A 239 17.86 80.27 11.44
N GLU A 240 18.84 79.40 11.64
CA GLU A 240 20.07 79.70 12.39
C GLU A 240 20.88 80.84 11.77
N ARG A 241 21.02 80.86 10.43
CA ARG A 241 21.66 81.97 9.71
C ARG A 241 20.87 83.27 9.84
N SER A 242 19.55 83.21 9.77
CA SER A 242 18.68 84.38 9.90
C SER A 242 18.68 84.97 11.30
N ARG A 243 18.97 84.16 12.33
CA ARG A 243 19.07 84.63 13.72
C ARG A 243 20.10 85.73 13.91
N PHE A 244 21.20 85.72 13.15
CA PHE A 244 22.26 86.74 13.23
C PHE A 244 21.83 88.12 12.72
N VAL A 245 20.71 88.22 11.99
CA VAL A 245 20.14 89.50 11.55
C VAL A 245 19.51 90.27 12.72
N GLN A 246 19.06 89.56 13.76
CA GLN A 246 18.48 90.17 14.97
C GLN A 246 19.50 90.16 16.11
N THR A 247 20.36 91.19 16.15
CA THR A 247 21.47 91.30 17.13
C THR A 247 21.03 91.76 18.52
N GLY A 248 19.78 92.21 18.67
CA GLY A 248 19.22 92.73 19.93
C GLY A 248 19.70 94.14 20.30
N GLN A 249 20.55 94.77 19.47
CA GLN A 249 21.07 96.12 19.69
C GLN A 249 20.31 97.14 18.83
N VAL A 250 19.62 98.10 19.47
CA VAL A 250 18.79 99.12 18.79
C VAL A 250 19.57 99.93 17.75
N GLN A 251 20.86 100.16 18.00
CA GLN A 251 21.76 100.90 17.11
C GLN A 251 21.94 100.20 15.76
N THR A 252 22.07 98.87 15.74
CA THR A 252 22.23 98.08 14.51
C THR A 252 20.96 98.10 13.66
N TYR A 253 19.78 98.08 14.29
CA TYR A 253 18.50 98.19 13.58
C TYR A 253 18.31 99.58 12.96
N LEU A 254 18.62 100.65 13.69
CA LEU A 254 18.56 102.02 13.15
C LEU A 254 19.50 102.20 11.96
N LEU A 255 20.73 101.69 12.06
CA LEU A 255 21.69 101.70 10.94
C LEU A 255 21.15 100.92 9.73
N GLY A 256 20.56 99.75 9.96
CA GLY A 256 19.91 98.95 8.92
C GLY A 256 18.78 99.70 8.21
N VAL A 257 17.92 100.41 8.94
CA VAL A 257 16.84 101.23 8.38
C VAL A 257 17.40 102.39 7.54
N VAL A 258 18.42 103.10 8.03
CA VAL A 258 19.04 104.19 7.28
C VAL A 258 19.65 103.69 5.97
N VAL A 259 20.38 102.57 6.01
CA VAL A 259 20.94 101.94 4.80
C VAL A 259 19.84 101.49 3.85
N ALA A 260 18.75 100.89 4.36
CA ALA A 260 17.62 100.47 3.53
C ALA A 260 16.92 101.67 2.87
N VAL A 261 16.69 102.76 3.60
CA VAL A 261 16.07 103.99 3.05
C VAL A 261 16.96 104.61 1.98
N LEU A 262 18.27 104.69 2.21
CA LEU A 262 19.24 105.20 1.24
C LEU A 262 19.33 104.31 -0.01
N ALA A 263 19.37 102.99 0.17
CA ALA A 263 19.36 102.04 -0.94
C ALA A 263 18.06 102.10 -1.74
N MET A 264 16.92 102.24 -1.07
CA MET A 264 15.62 102.32 -1.71
C MET A 264 15.42 103.66 -2.43
N THR A 265 15.90 104.77 -1.86
CA THR A 265 15.92 106.07 -2.57
C THR A 265 16.88 106.05 -3.75
N ALA A 266 18.06 105.44 -3.63
CA ALA A 266 18.96 105.25 -4.76
C ALA A 266 18.33 104.39 -5.85
N ALA A 267 17.69 103.27 -5.50
CA ALA A 267 16.99 102.40 -6.44
C ALA A 267 15.81 103.12 -7.12
N LEU A 268 15.02 103.90 -6.36
CA LEU A 268 13.93 104.70 -6.90
C LEU A 268 14.42 105.85 -7.77
N LEU A 269 15.56 106.49 -7.45
CA LEU A 269 16.18 107.52 -8.29
C LEU A 269 16.76 106.94 -9.58
N ILE A 270 17.26 105.70 -9.54
CA ILE A 270 17.68 104.96 -10.73
C ILE A 270 16.46 104.56 -11.57
N ALA A 271 15.35 104.15 -10.94
CA ALA A 271 14.12 103.77 -11.61
C ALA A 271 13.25 104.96 -12.09
N ALA A 272 13.46 106.16 -11.55
CA ALA A 272 12.79 107.40 -11.95
C ALA A 272 13.55 108.21 -13.01
N ARG A 273 14.69 107.70 -13.48
CA ARG A 273 15.33 108.11 -14.74
C ARG A 273 14.81 107.25 -15.89
#